data_AF-A0A924F1B5-F1
#
_entry.id   AF-A0A924F1B5-F1
#
_cell.length_a   1.000
_cell.length_b   1.000
_cell.length_c   1.000
_cell.angle_alpha   90.00
_cell.angle_beta   90.00
_cell.angle_gamma   90.00
#
_symmetry.space_group_name_H-M   'P 1'
#
loop_
_entity.id
_entity.type
_entity.pdbx_description
1 polymer ?
#
loop_
_entity_poly.entity_id
_entity_poly.type
_entity_poly.pdbx_seq_one_letter_code
_entity_poly.pdbx_strand_id
1 'polypeptide(L)'
;MTDSSPPRRIISVPDPSLQARIVRRVPMHYADGACTDTDRPDHVRAVSSMAWVGNRIALVQDDVNFVALVDPRTGLADAIALPAGKNDRRQFDVERGNKKHKMDTEALTQVPRDRGVMLVAFGSGSRKTRRDNLITLGFTQHDERPEHETTSVVSLPELYAALRAESAFAGSDMNIEGALYVDGMIRLFGRGNGDVLDDLQPLDATCDISWPALQAHIARPDGDNVPDITRITQYMLGHVDGVPLGFTDAILFDDAHLLYSAAAEASKDAESDGAVGGSALGVIPHADASGARYATLVDERGKPFDGKIEGLVRDRFDHARVLVVVDVDDHTRPSELCEVVLTGPWSRQ
;
A
#
# COMPACT_ATOMS: atom_id res chain seq x y z
N MET A 1 -13.15 -13.25 -26.43
CA MET A 1 -12.14 -12.80 -27.40
C MET A 1 -11.18 -11.95 -26.61
N THR A 2 -10.03 -12.49 -26.23
CA THR A 2 -8.99 -11.72 -25.54
C THR A 2 -8.46 -10.70 -26.54
N ASP A 3 -8.61 -9.43 -26.20
CA ASP A 3 -7.96 -8.35 -26.95
C ASP A 3 -6.46 -8.62 -26.91
N SER A 4 -5.87 -8.97 -28.05
CA SER A 4 -4.46 -9.36 -28.18
C SER A 4 -3.52 -8.14 -28.23
N SER A 5 -4.02 -6.97 -27.86
CA SER A 5 -3.22 -5.75 -27.80
C SER A 5 -2.24 -5.85 -26.63
N PRO A 6 -0.94 -5.54 -26.82
CA PRO A 6 0.00 -5.51 -25.72
C PRO A 6 -0.48 -4.51 -24.65
N PRO A 7 -0.24 -4.80 -23.36
CA PRO A 7 -0.68 -3.92 -22.29
C PRO A 7 -0.07 -2.52 -22.47
N ARG A 8 -0.82 -1.50 -22.07
CA ARG A 8 -0.34 -0.11 -22.08
C ARG A 8 0.93 -0.02 -21.25
N ARG A 9 1.93 0.73 -21.72
CA ARG A 9 3.18 0.97 -20.99
C ARG A 9 3.37 2.45 -20.68
N ILE A 10 3.76 2.76 -19.46
CA ILE A 10 4.05 4.11 -18.99
C ILE A 10 5.47 4.16 -18.43
N ILE A 11 6.26 5.13 -18.92
CA ILE A 11 7.62 5.37 -18.45
C ILE A 11 7.59 6.66 -17.63
N SER A 12 8.00 6.56 -16.36
CA SER A 12 8.18 7.70 -15.47
C SER A 12 9.59 8.25 -15.61
N VAL A 13 9.70 9.57 -15.74
CA VAL A 13 10.98 10.27 -15.89
C VAL A 13 11.21 11.23 -14.72
N PRO A 14 12.47 11.40 -14.25
CA PRO A 14 12.75 12.38 -13.21
C PRO A 14 12.45 13.79 -13.74
N ASP A 15 11.71 14.59 -12.98
CA ASP A 15 11.38 15.96 -13.34
C ASP A 15 12.03 16.93 -12.34
N PRO A 16 13.08 17.68 -12.73
CA PRO A 16 13.79 18.58 -11.83
C PRO A 16 12.96 19.80 -11.39
N SER A 17 11.78 20.02 -11.98
CA SER A 17 10.84 21.05 -11.52
C SER A 17 9.97 20.57 -10.35
N LEU A 18 9.95 19.27 -10.06
CA LEU A 18 9.25 18.67 -8.93
C LEU A 18 10.20 18.52 -7.73
N GLN A 19 9.69 18.85 -6.55
CA GLN A 19 10.37 18.59 -5.28
C GLN A 19 9.39 17.97 -4.30
N ALA A 20 9.84 16.92 -3.62
CA ALA A 20 9.17 16.31 -2.48
C ALA A 20 10.14 16.36 -1.29
N ARG A 21 9.76 17.07 -0.22
CA ARG A 21 10.63 17.25 0.95
C ARG A 21 9.89 16.90 2.23
N ILE A 22 10.47 16.01 3.03
CA ILE A 22 10.02 15.77 4.41
C ILE A 22 10.22 17.04 5.21
N VAL A 23 9.20 17.49 5.93
CA VAL A 23 9.26 18.69 6.79
C VAL A 23 8.99 18.40 8.25
N ARG A 24 8.46 17.21 8.55
CA ARG A 24 8.14 16.76 9.91
C ARG A 24 8.05 15.24 9.93
N ARG A 25 8.48 14.65 11.04
CA ARG A 25 8.43 13.20 11.31
C ARG A 25 7.91 12.98 12.72
N VAL A 26 7.06 11.99 12.90
CA VAL A 26 6.46 11.63 14.18
C VAL A 26 6.50 10.12 14.34
N PRO A 27 7.20 9.58 15.34
CA PRO A 27 7.13 8.16 15.64
C PRO A 27 5.74 7.81 16.17
N MET A 28 5.21 6.66 15.76
CA MET A 28 3.84 6.27 16.09
C MET A 28 3.79 5.22 17.20
N HIS A 29 2.98 5.49 18.22
CA HIS A 29 2.87 4.65 19.42
C HIS A 29 1.43 4.32 19.75
N TYR A 30 1.16 3.13 20.25
CA TYR A 30 -0.15 2.79 20.78
C TYR A 30 -0.40 3.57 22.08
N ALA A 31 -1.53 4.27 22.18
CA ALA A 31 -1.84 5.13 23.33
C ALA A 31 -1.86 4.36 24.66
N ASP A 32 -2.32 3.10 24.61
CA ASP A 32 -2.37 2.20 25.77
C ASP A 32 -1.09 1.34 25.93
N GLY A 33 -0.04 1.57 25.13
CA GLY A 33 1.22 0.82 25.17
C GLY A 33 1.11 -0.66 24.78
N ALA A 34 2.13 -1.46 25.14
CA ALA A 34 2.11 -2.90 24.87
C ALA A 34 1.03 -3.63 25.70
N CYS A 35 0.46 -4.70 25.15
CA CYS A 35 -0.47 -5.58 25.85
C CYS A 35 -0.14 -7.05 25.58
N THR A 36 0.28 -7.77 26.61
CA THR A 36 0.67 -9.19 26.50
C THR A 36 -0.51 -10.09 26.15
N ASP A 37 -1.70 -9.79 26.68
CA ASP A 37 -2.88 -10.65 26.54
C ASP A 37 -3.43 -10.65 25.12
N THR A 38 -3.32 -9.52 24.41
CA THR A 38 -3.72 -9.40 23.01
C THR A 38 -2.56 -9.58 22.04
N ASP A 39 -1.33 -9.75 22.54
CA ASP A 39 -0.07 -9.75 21.77
C ASP A 39 0.13 -8.42 21.01
N ARG A 40 -0.27 -7.28 21.59
CA ARG A 40 -0.07 -5.93 21.00
C ARG A 40 1.33 -5.40 21.34
N PRO A 41 2.11 -4.90 20.37
CA PRO A 41 3.36 -4.19 20.65
C PRO A 41 3.09 -2.81 21.29
N ASP A 42 4.13 -2.13 21.76
CA ASP A 42 4.06 -0.77 22.29
C ASP A 42 3.99 0.31 21.21
N HIS A 43 4.53 0.03 20.02
CA HIS A 43 4.50 0.94 18.88
C HIS A 43 3.85 0.37 17.63
N VAL A 44 3.48 1.28 16.73
CA VAL A 44 3.11 0.97 15.35
C VAL A 44 4.40 0.71 14.57
N ARG A 45 4.45 -0.37 13.79
CA ARG A 45 5.64 -0.92 13.11
C ARG A 45 5.29 -1.53 11.76
N ALA A 46 6.26 -1.60 10.85
CA ALA A 46 6.12 -2.20 9.52
C ALA A 46 4.81 -1.80 8.82
N VAL A 47 4.50 -0.50 8.82
CA VAL A 47 3.27 0.00 8.18
C VAL A 47 3.46 -0.06 6.67
N SER A 48 2.49 -0.66 5.97
CA SER A 48 2.54 -0.86 4.52
C SER A 48 1.66 0.11 3.75
N SER A 49 0.45 0.39 4.24
CA SER A 49 -0.48 1.30 3.57
C SER A 49 -1.41 2.00 4.56
N MET A 50 -2.06 3.07 4.09
CA MET A 50 -2.82 3.98 4.92
C MET A 50 -4.04 4.60 4.22
N ALA A 51 -5.08 4.87 5.00
CA ALA A 51 -6.28 5.54 4.52
C ALA A 51 -6.91 6.41 5.61
N TRP A 52 -7.46 7.55 5.23
CA TRP A 52 -8.19 8.39 6.18
C TRP A 52 -9.48 7.72 6.65
N VAL A 53 -9.78 7.81 7.95
CA VAL A 53 -11.09 7.49 8.53
C VAL A 53 -11.46 8.59 9.52
N GLY A 54 -12.49 9.39 9.21
CA GLY A 54 -12.75 10.61 9.99
C GLY A 54 -11.52 11.52 10.04
N ASN A 55 -11.13 11.99 11.22
CA ASN A 55 -9.91 12.76 11.46
C ASN A 55 -8.66 11.91 11.81
N ARG A 56 -8.75 10.57 11.71
CA ARG A 56 -7.63 9.64 11.97
C ARG A 56 -7.14 9.02 10.68
N ILE A 57 -5.93 8.51 10.69
CA ILE A 57 -5.38 7.70 9.60
C ILE A 57 -5.35 6.25 10.08
N ALA A 58 -6.06 5.37 9.37
CA ALA A 58 -5.97 3.93 9.56
C ALA A 58 -4.73 3.40 8.84
N LEU A 59 -3.95 2.58 9.53
CA LEU A 59 -2.72 2.00 9.04
C LEU A 59 -2.82 0.47 9.12
N VAL A 60 -2.47 -0.19 8.02
CA VAL A 60 -2.23 -1.65 8.02
C VAL A 60 -0.74 -1.92 8.19
N GLN A 61 -0.43 -2.99 8.90
CA GLN A 61 0.94 -3.33 9.27
C GLN A 61 1.24 -4.73 8.76
N ASP A 62 2.38 -4.89 8.09
CA ASP A 62 2.82 -6.17 7.52
C ASP A 62 3.07 -7.23 8.62
N ASP A 63 3.74 -6.79 9.69
CA ASP A 63 4.31 -7.70 10.67
C ASP A 63 3.50 -7.82 11.97
N VAL A 64 2.32 -7.17 12.03
CA VAL A 64 1.35 -7.37 13.11
C VAL A 64 -0.11 -7.42 12.66
N ASN A 65 -0.91 -8.21 13.36
CA ASN A 65 -2.36 -8.33 13.12
C ASN A 65 -3.16 -7.26 13.89
N PHE A 66 -2.84 -5.99 13.65
CA PHE A 66 -3.58 -4.83 14.16
C PHE A 66 -3.75 -3.79 13.05
N VAL A 67 -4.87 -3.08 13.07
CA VAL A 67 -5.02 -1.80 12.37
C VAL A 67 -4.83 -0.69 13.39
N ALA A 68 -3.92 0.23 13.13
CA ALA A 68 -3.68 1.39 13.97
C ALA A 68 -4.49 2.60 13.47
N LEU A 69 -5.32 3.20 14.34
CA LEU A 69 -5.98 4.47 14.07
C LEU A 69 -5.16 5.61 14.67
N VAL A 70 -4.32 6.23 13.86
CA VAL A 70 -3.35 7.24 14.28
C VAL A 70 -3.97 8.64 14.25
N ASP A 71 -3.74 9.41 15.31
CA ASP A 71 -3.84 10.87 15.25
C ASP A 71 -2.57 11.42 14.57
N PRO A 72 -2.67 12.00 13.36
CA PRO A 72 -1.51 12.47 12.61
C PRO A 72 -0.75 13.62 13.29
N ARG A 73 -1.38 14.30 14.25
CA ARG A 73 -0.73 15.39 15.00
C ARG A 73 0.17 14.89 16.10
N THR A 74 -0.19 13.79 16.76
CA THR A 74 0.50 13.30 17.96
C THR A 74 1.28 12.01 17.72
N GLY A 75 0.93 11.24 16.69
CA GLY A 75 1.45 9.89 16.48
C GLY A 75 0.83 8.84 17.40
N LEU A 76 -0.14 9.21 18.23
CA LEU A 76 -0.82 8.26 19.12
C LEU A 76 -1.87 7.46 18.36
N ALA A 77 -1.90 6.16 18.60
CA ALA A 77 -2.75 5.21 17.91
C ALA A 77 -3.72 4.50 18.86
N ASP A 78 -4.99 4.39 18.44
CA ASP A 78 -5.90 3.37 18.97
C ASP A 78 -5.68 2.07 18.17
N ALA A 79 -5.80 0.91 18.83
CA ALA A 79 -5.58 -0.38 18.19
C ALA A 79 -6.91 -1.08 17.88
N ILE A 80 -7.07 -1.59 16.66
CA ILE A 80 -8.13 -2.52 16.29
C ILE A 80 -7.49 -3.88 16.05
N ALA A 81 -7.79 -4.84 16.92
CA ALA A 81 -7.25 -6.19 16.80
C ALA A 81 -7.87 -6.92 15.61
N LEU A 82 -7.02 -7.48 14.75
CA LEU A 82 -7.42 -8.45 13.74
C LEU A 82 -7.40 -9.87 14.36
N PRO A 83 -7.97 -10.89 13.68
CA PRO A 83 -7.83 -12.27 14.11
C PRO A 83 -6.37 -12.64 14.36
N ALA A 84 -6.11 -13.36 15.45
CA ALA A 84 -4.77 -13.86 15.72
C ALA A 84 -4.37 -14.91 14.66
N GLY A 85 -3.08 -14.92 14.34
CA GLY A 85 -2.47 -15.96 13.53
C GLY A 85 -2.25 -17.24 14.34
N LYS A 86 -1.33 -18.07 13.85
CA LYS A 86 -1.00 -19.35 14.50
C LYS A 86 -0.52 -19.15 15.94
N ASN A 87 -0.99 -20.00 16.86
CA ASN A 87 -0.66 -19.97 18.29
C ASN A 87 -1.06 -18.66 19.00
N ASP A 88 -2.19 -18.08 18.60
CA ASP A 88 -2.74 -16.84 19.15
C ASP A 88 -1.79 -15.63 19.06
N ARG A 89 -0.88 -15.65 18.07
CA ARG A 89 0.09 -14.58 17.83
C ARG A 89 -0.46 -13.50 16.92
N ARG A 90 -0.12 -12.26 17.24
CA ARG A 90 -0.33 -11.07 16.41
C ARG A 90 0.95 -10.32 16.11
N GLN A 91 2.09 -10.67 16.70
CA GLN A 91 3.41 -10.16 16.30
C GLN A 91 4.20 -11.21 15.51
N PHE A 92 4.76 -10.81 14.37
CA PHE A 92 5.50 -11.68 13.47
C PHE A 92 6.89 -11.11 13.18
N ASP A 93 7.94 -11.79 13.60
CA ASP A 93 9.31 -11.29 13.44
C ASP A 93 10.33 -12.44 13.37
N VAL A 94 11.58 -12.06 13.11
CA VAL A 94 12.71 -13.00 12.97
C VAL A 94 13.04 -13.65 14.31
N GLU A 95 13.00 -12.91 15.42
CA GLU A 95 13.33 -13.40 16.76
C GLU A 95 12.36 -14.49 17.23
N ARG A 96 11.09 -14.35 16.87
CA ARG A 96 10.02 -15.33 17.14
C ARG A 96 10.00 -16.48 16.13
N GLY A 97 10.73 -16.38 15.02
CA GLY A 97 10.78 -17.40 13.97
C GLY A 97 9.42 -17.66 13.30
N ASN A 98 8.53 -16.66 13.31
CA ASN A 98 7.13 -16.81 12.90
C ASN A 98 6.71 -15.90 11.74
N LYS A 99 7.63 -15.16 11.08
CA LYS A 99 7.35 -14.33 9.88
C LYS A 99 6.44 -15.04 8.85
N LYS A 100 6.62 -16.34 8.62
CA LYS A 100 5.78 -17.16 7.70
C LYS A 100 4.30 -17.29 8.08
N HIS A 101 3.89 -16.75 9.22
CA HIS A 101 2.51 -16.80 9.73
C HIS A 101 1.78 -15.45 9.65
N LYS A 102 2.43 -14.39 9.14
CA LYS A 102 1.80 -13.08 8.92
C LYS A 102 0.72 -13.12 7.83
N MET A 103 -0.24 -12.21 7.92
CA MET A 103 -1.25 -11.99 6.88
C MET A 103 -0.68 -11.28 5.66
N ASP A 104 0.44 -10.56 5.82
CA ASP A 104 1.14 -9.85 4.74
C ASP A 104 0.25 -8.78 4.12
N THR A 105 -0.40 -7.96 4.96
CA THR A 105 -1.38 -6.96 4.53
C THR A 105 -0.66 -5.70 4.07
N GLU A 106 -0.47 -5.60 2.76
CA GLU A 106 0.37 -4.55 2.17
C GLU A 106 -0.42 -3.37 1.62
N ALA A 107 -1.64 -3.60 1.09
CA ALA A 107 -2.42 -2.56 0.43
C ALA A 107 -3.73 -2.24 1.16
N LEU A 108 -4.13 -0.96 1.16
CA LEU A 108 -5.36 -0.49 1.79
C LEU A 108 -6.06 0.56 0.94
N THR A 109 -7.37 0.44 0.77
CA THR A 109 -8.21 1.52 0.20
C THR A 109 -9.47 1.75 1.01
N GLN A 110 -9.99 2.98 0.92
CA GLN A 110 -11.31 3.34 1.42
C GLN A 110 -12.38 3.22 0.33
N VAL A 111 -13.51 2.63 0.67
CA VAL A 111 -14.71 2.54 -0.17
C VAL A 111 -15.88 3.21 0.56
N PRO A 112 -16.72 4.01 -0.14
CA PRO A 112 -17.91 4.61 0.46
C PRO A 112 -18.96 3.54 0.85
N ARG A 113 -19.68 3.80 1.95
CA ARG A 113 -20.89 3.04 2.36
C ARG A 113 -22.04 4.01 2.57
N ASP A 114 -23.27 3.49 2.63
CA ASP A 114 -24.45 4.30 3.00
C ASP A 114 -24.30 5.01 4.35
N ARG A 115 -23.57 4.38 5.28
CA ARG A 115 -23.20 4.94 6.58
C ARG A 115 -21.68 4.83 6.75
N GLY A 116 -20.99 5.94 6.54
CA GLY A 116 -19.53 6.01 6.68
C GLY A 116 -18.78 5.29 5.58
N VAL A 117 -17.76 4.55 5.98
CA VAL A 117 -16.73 4.05 5.07
C VAL A 117 -16.38 2.61 5.39
N MET A 118 -15.96 1.87 4.35
CA MET A 118 -15.33 0.58 4.49
C MET A 118 -13.86 0.76 4.15
N LEU A 119 -12.97 0.25 4.98
CA LEU A 119 -11.61 -0.03 4.57
C LEU A 119 -11.56 -1.43 3.98
N VAL A 120 -10.85 -1.58 2.87
CA VAL A 120 -10.59 -2.84 2.19
C VAL A 120 -9.09 -2.99 2.07
N ALA A 121 -8.52 -3.95 2.79
CA ALA A 121 -7.11 -4.26 2.78
C ALA A 121 -6.84 -5.58 2.08
N PHE A 122 -5.72 -5.67 1.37
CA PHE A 122 -5.33 -6.85 0.60
C PHE A 122 -4.04 -7.41 1.16
N GLY A 123 -3.97 -8.74 1.28
CA GLY A 123 -2.70 -9.43 1.40
C GLY A 123 -1.89 -9.31 0.11
N SER A 124 -0.57 -9.40 0.19
CA SER A 124 0.33 -9.21 -0.96
C SER A 124 0.12 -10.20 -2.10
N GLY A 125 -0.35 -11.42 -1.77
CA GLY A 125 -0.56 -12.49 -2.73
C GLY A 125 0.69 -13.16 -3.30
N SER A 126 1.87 -12.79 -2.80
CA SER A 126 3.12 -13.50 -3.11
C SER A 126 3.04 -14.98 -2.71
N ARG A 127 3.89 -15.84 -3.29
CA ARG A 127 3.85 -17.33 -3.45
C ARG A 127 3.32 -18.25 -2.32
N LYS A 128 2.87 -17.74 -1.18
CA LYS A 128 2.26 -18.43 -0.04
C LYS A 128 0.76 -18.14 0.03
N THR A 129 -0.08 -19.18 -0.09
CA THR A 129 -1.56 -19.09 -0.06
C THR A 129 -2.19 -18.41 1.16
N ARG A 130 -1.43 -18.18 2.25
CA ARG A 130 -1.91 -17.42 3.42
C ARG A 130 -2.03 -15.91 3.14
N ARG A 131 -1.39 -15.43 2.08
CA ARG A 131 -1.37 -14.04 1.64
C ARG A 131 -2.55 -13.72 0.70
N ASP A 132 -3.32 -14.75 0.32
CA ASP A 132 -4.52 -14.66 -0.51
C ASP A 132 -5.73 -14.29 0.37
N ASN A 133 -5.63 -13.16 1.07
CA ASN A 133 -6.62 -12.70 2.04
C ASN A 133 -7.05 -11.25 1.79
N LEU A 134 -8.28 -10.94 2.18
CA LEU A 134 -8.84 -9.60 2.15
C LEU A 134 -9.47 -9.29 3.50
N ILE A 135 -9.18 -8.10 4.01
CA ILE A 135 -9.70 -7.61 5.28
C ILE A 135 -10.66 -6.47 5.00
N THR A 136 -11.85 -6.51 5.59
CA THR A 136 -12.78 -5.37 5.58
C THR A 136 -12.98 -4.84 6.98
N LEU A 137 -12.92 -3.51 7.12
CA LEU A 137 -13.27 -2.81 8.35
C LEU A 137 -14.34 -1.77 8.08
N GLY A 138 -15.47 -1.86 8.79
CA GLY A 138 -16.58 -0.91 8.68
C GLY A 138 -16.45 0.19 9.72
N PHE A 139 -16.64 1.44 9.32
CA PHE A 139 -16.65 2.59 10.21
C PHE A 139 -17.89 3.46 10.00
N THR A 140 -18.44 4.01 11.08
CA THR A 140 -19.45 5.07 11.03
C THR A 140 -18.83 6.41 10.61
N GLN A 141 -19.63 7.28 10.00
CA GLN A 141 -19.20 8.65 9.71
C GLN A 141 -19.40 9.52 10.96
N HIS A 142 -18.31 9.76 11.67
CA HIS A 142 -18.20 10.84 12.65
C HIS A 142 -16.95 11.65 12.33
N ASP A 143 -17.11 12.97 12.17
CA ASP A 143 -16.02 13.85 11.73
C ASP A 143 -14.86 13.90 12.73
N GLU A 144 -15.15 13.72 14.03
CA GLU A 144 -14.16 13.87 15.11
C GLU A 144 -13.62 12.57 15.70
N ARG A 145 -14.37 11.46 15.61
CA ARG A 145 -13.88 10.17 16.10
C ARG A 145 -14.60 9.04 15.36
N PRO A 146 -13.93 8.36 14.41
CA PRO A 146 -14.55 7.24 13.73
C PRO A 146 -14.79 6.09 14.71
N GLU A 147 -15.97 5.46 14.64
CA GLU A 147 -16.26 4.26 15.42
C GLU A 147 -16.16 3.03 14.51
N HIS A 148 -15.37 2.06 14.95
CA HIS A 148 -15.25 0.76 14.30
C HIS A 148 -16.50 -0.08 14.58
N GLU A 149 -17.14 -0.59 13.53
CA GLU A 149 -18.37 -1.39 13.64
C GLU A 149 -18.11 -2.88 13.40
N THR A 150 -17.35 -3.20 12.36
CA THR A 150 -17.20 -4.58 11.86
C THR A 150 -15.79 -4.84 11.39
N THR A 151 -15.29 -6.05 11.62
CA THR A 151 -14.09 -6.59 10.98
C THR A 151 -14.45 -7.92 10.33
N SER A 152 -14.01 -8.14 9.10
CA SER A 152 -14.04 -9.45 8.47
C SER A 152 -12.72 -9.73 7.77
N VAL A 153 -12.26 -10.98 7.85
CA VAL A 153 -11.08 -11.48 7.12
C VAL A 153 -11.55 -12.66 6.29
N VAL A 154 -11.37 -12.59 4.98
CA VAL A 154 -11.82 -13.59 4.02
C VAL A 154 -10.63 -14.04 3.19
N SER A 155 -10.48 -15.36 2.99
CA SER A 155 -9.51 -15.89 2.03
C SER A 155 -10.13 -15.92 0.65
N LEU A 156 -9.39 -15.45 -0.36
CA LEU A 156 -9.86 -15.33 -1.75
C LEU A 156 -8.89 -16.05 -2.71
N PRO A 157 -8.60 -17.35 -2.53
CA PRO A 157 -7.56 -18.06 -3.27
C PRO A 157 -7.78 -18.00 -4.79
N GLU A 158 -9.03 -18.00 -5.26
CA GLU A 158 -9.33 -18.01 -6.69
C GLU A 158 -9.15 -16.64 -7.36
N LEU A 159 -9.43 -15.55 -6.65
CA LEU A 159 -9.08 -14.21 -7.11
C LEU A 159 -7.56 -14.04 -7.22
N TYR A 160 -6.83 -14.46 -6.18
CA TYR A 160 -5.37 -14.39 -6.17
C TYR A 160 -4.75 -15.33 -7.21
N ALA A 161 -5.36 -16.48 -7.47
CA ALA A 161 -4.95 -17.36 -8.57
C ALA A 161 -5.16 -16.71 -9.94
N ALA A 162 -6.29 -16.03 -10.16
CA ALA A 162 -6.55 -15.28 -11.38
C ALA A 162 -5.53 -14.14 -11.58
N LEU A 163 -5.22 -13.40 -10.51
CA LEU A 163 -4.21 -12.33 -10.55
C LEU A 163 -2.81 -12.88 -10.87
N ARG A 164 -2.41 -14.01 -10.26
CA ARG A 164 -1.13 -14.69 -10.58
C ARG A 164 -1.06 -15.23 -12.00
N ALA A 165 -2.19 -15.68 -12.55
CA ALA A 165 -2.27 -16.19 -13.92
C ALA A 165 -2.16 -15.08 -14.97
N GLU A 166 -2.47 -13.84 -14.60
CA GLU A 166 -2.37 -12.68 -15.48
C GLU A 166 -0.94 -12.13 -15.51
N SER A 167 -0.09 -12.76 -16.32
CA SER A 167 1.34 -12.41 -16.44
C SER A 167 1.61 -10.94 -16.80
N ALA A 168 0.69 -10.25 -17.47
CA ALA A 168 0.87 -8.83 -17.79
C ALA A 168 0.77 -7.93 -16.56
N PHE A 169 0.12 -8.41 -15.49
CA PHE A 169 0.04 -7.77 -14.17
C PHE A 169 1.05 -8.37 -13.20
N ALA A 170 1.08 -9.69 -13.05
CA ALA A 170 1.88 -10.38 -12.04
C ALA A 170 3.40 -10.37 -12.32
N GLY A 171 3.83 -10.23 -13.58
CA GLY A 171 5.25 -10.38 -13.92
C GLY A 171 5.78 -11.76 -13.49
N SER A 172 7.00 -11.78 -12.92
CA SER A 172 7.64 -13.01 -12.41
C SER A 172 7.24 -13.42 -10.99
N ASP A 173 6.70 -12.48 -10.21
CA ASP A 173 6.17 -12.72 -8.88
C ASP A 173 5.08 -11.69 -8.56
N MET A 174 3.89 -12.17 -8.18
CA MET A 174 2.78 -11.29 -7.83
C MET A 174 3.00 -10.72 -6.44
N ASN A 175 3.00 -9.39 -6.34
CA ASN A 175 3.15 -8.69 -5.06
C ASN A 175 2.31 -7.40 -5.08
N ILE A 176 1.13 -7.42 -4.48
CA ILE A 176 0.26 -6.25 -4.35
C ILE A 176 0.82 -5.35 -3.24
N GLU A 177 1.09 -4.10 -3.55
CA GLU A 177 1.59 -3.09 -2.58
C GLU A 177 0.60 -1.93 -2.40
N GLY A 178 -0.20 -1.61 -3.42
CA GLY A 178 -1.16 -0.50 -3.36
C GLY A 178 -2.57 -0.89 -3.80
N ALA A 179 -3.56 -0.17 -3.28
CA ALA A 179 -4.96 -0.29 -3.69
C ALA A 179 -5.64 1.08 -3.72
N LEU A 180 -6.44 1.33 -4.76
CA LEU A 180 -7.21 2.56 -4.91
C LEU A 180 -8.63 2.25 -5.37
N TYR A 181 -9.61 2.66 -4.59
CA TYR A 181 -11.00 2.72 -5.04
C TYR A 181 -11.25 4.01 -5.82
N VAL A 182 -11.69 3.87 -7.07
CA VAL A 182 -12.04 5.01 -7.94
C VAL A 182 -13.11 4.55 -8.94
N ASP A 183 -14.15 5.37 -9.11
CA ASP A 183 -15.24 5.15 -10.09
C ASP A 183 -15.87 3.75 -10.07
N GLY A 184 -16.04 3.16 -8.88
CA GLY A 184 -16.62 1.83 -8.71
C GLY A 184 -15.67 0.68 -9.06
N MET A 185 -14.39 0.96 -9.24
CA MET A 185 -13.32 -0.02 -9.45
C MET A 185 -12.35 -0.01 -8.27
N ILE A 186 -11.74 -1.15 -8.00
CA ILE A 186 -10.52 -1.26 -7.19
C ILE A 186 -9.36 -1.42 -8.17
N ARG A 187 -8.49 -0.41 -8.23
CA ARG A 187 -7.20 -0.50 -8.91
C ARG A 187 -6.17 -1.06 -7.94
N LEU A 188 -5.58 -2.19 -8.28
CA LEU A 188 -4.46 -2.79 -7.55
C LEU A 188 -3.14 -2.35 -8.19
N PHE A 189 -2.12 -2.15 -7.37
CA PHE A 189 -0.76 -1.81 -7.77
C PHE A 189 0.15 -2.97 -7.38
N GLY A 190 0.67 -3.65 -8.39
CA GLY A 190 1.66 -4.70 -8.25
C GLY A 190 3.07 -4.14 -8.37
N ARG A 191 3.97 -4.59 -7.50
CA ARG A 191 5.38 -4.21 -7.50
C ARG A 191 6.26 -5.28 -8.14
N GLY A 192 7.15 -4.82 -9.01
CA GLY A 192 8.11 -5.67 -9.70
C GLY A 192 9.48 -5.72 -9.04
N ASN A 193 9.63 -6.37 -7.89
CA ASN A 193 10.92 -6.49 -7.17
C ASN A 193 11.44 -7.94 -7.03
N GLY A 194 10.75 -8.93 -7.62
CA GLY A 194 11.17 -10.32 -7.57
C GLY A 194 12.28 -10.68 -8.57
N ASP A 195 12.83 -11.89 -8.43
CA ASP A 195 13.73 -12.45 -9.44
C ASP A 195 13.02 -12.75 -10.76
N VAL A 196 13.81 -12.81 -11.84
CA VAL A 196 13.35 -13.39 -13.11
C VAL A 196 12.93 -14.85 -12.86
N LEU A 197 11.73 -15.20 -13.30
CA LEU A 197 11.21 -16.56 -13.23
C LEU A 197 10.84 -17.02 -14.64
N ASP A 198 11.51 -18.08 -15.12
CA ASP A 198 11.41 -18.54 -16.50
C ASP A 198 11.67 -17.39 -17.49
N ASP A 199 10.70 -17.07 -18.36
CA ASP A 199 10.76 -15.96 -19.32
C ASP A 199 10.12 -14.65 -18.80
N LEU A 200 9.61 -14.64 -17.56
CA LEU A 200 8.92 -13.51 -16.97
C LEU A 200 9.90 -12.60 -16.22
N GLN A 201 9.78 -11.30 -16.46
CA GLN A 201 10.54 -10.27 -15.76
C GLN A 201 9.74 -9.72 -14.58
N PRO A 202 10.38 -9.25 -13.51
CA PRO A 202 9.72 -8.44 -12.51
C PRO A 202 9.16 -7.17 -13.16
N LEU A 203 7.96 -6.78 -12.74
CA LEU A 203 7.22 -5.71 -13.39
C LEU A 203 6.33 -4.96 -12.41
N ASP A 204 6.41 -3.64 -12.43
CA ASP A 204 5.39 -2.79 -11.82
C ASP A 204 4.17 -2.69 -12.75
N ALA A 205 2.98 -2.96 -12.23
CA ALA A 205 1.76 -2.96 -13.02
C ALA A 205 0.54 -2.54 -12.20
N THR A 206 -0.50 -2.07 -12.88
CA THR A 206 -1.82 -1.87 -12.29
C THR A 206 -2.85 -2.71 -13.01
N CYS A 207 -3.87 -3.19 -12.29
CA CYS A 207 -5.07 -3.77 -12.89
C CYS A 207 -6.33 -3.29 -12.14
N ASP A 208 -7.46 -3.27 -12.83
CA ASP A 208 -8.74 -2.85 -12.28
C ASP A 208 -9.69 -4.06 -12.10
N ILE A 209 -10.30 -4.13 -10.92
CA ILE A 209 -11.36 -5.08 -10.57
C ILE A 209 -12.64 -4.30 -10.25
N SER A 210 -13.78 -4.73 -10.79
CA SER A 210 -15.08 -4.13 -10.46
C SER A 210 -15.42 -4.33 -8.98
N TRP A 211 -15.71 -3.24 -8.26
CA TRP A 211 -16.07 -3.30 -6.84
C TRP A 211 -17.34 -4.13 -6.59
N PRO A 212 -18.46 -3.95 -7.33
CA PRO A 212 -19.63 -4.82 -7.19
C PRO A 212 -19.33 -6.31 -7.42
N ALA A 213 -18.46 -6.64 -8.37
CA ALA A 213 -18.06 -8.03 -8.62
C ALA A 213 -17.21 -8.57 -7.46
N LEU A 214 -16.26 -7.78 -6.95
CA LEU A 214 -15.45 -8.14 -5.79
C LEU A 214 -16.33 -8.33 -4.54
N GLN A 215 -17.32 -7.47 -4.30
CA GLN A 215 -18.28 -7.65 -3.21
C GLN A 215 -19.06 -8.96 -3.32
N ALA A 216 -19.52 -9.30 -4.54
CA ALA A 216 -20.22 -10.55 -4.79
C ALA A 216 -19.32 -11.77 -4.52
N HIS A 217 -18.04 -11.69 -4.89
CA HIS A 217 -17.05 -12.73 -4.62
C HIS A 217 -16.73 -12.84 -3.12
N ILE A 218 -16.54 -11.72 -2.40
CA ILE A 218 -16.35 -11.71 -0.93
C ILE A 218 -17.54 -12.35 -0.21
N ALA A 219 -18.77 -12.11 -0.67
CA ALA A 219 -19.96 -12.71 -0.08
C ALA A 219 -20.09 -14.23 -0.33
N ARG A 220 -19.41 -14.75 -1.36
CA ARG A 220 -19.40 -16.17 -1.74
C ARG A 220 -17.99 -16.57 -2.25
N PRO A 221 -16.99 -16.67 -1.35
CA PRO A 221 -15.60 -16.87 -1.75
C PRO A 221 -15.35 -18.21 -2.45
N ASP A 222 -16.17 -19.22 -2.14
CA ASP A 222 -16.14 -20.55 -2.77
C ASP A 222 -16.96 -20.64 -4.08
N GLY A 223 -17.50 -19.51 -4.57
CA GLY A 223 -18.29 -19.47 -5.80
C GLY A 223 -17.46 -19.27 -7.06
N ASP A 224 -17.96 -19.75 -8.20
CA ASP A 224 -17.27 -19.70 -9.50
C ASP A 224 -17.16 -18.28 -10.12
N ASN A 225 -17.71 -17.26 -9.46
CA ASN A 225 -17.75 -15.89 -9.96
C ASN A 225 -16.53 -15.11 -9.48
N VAL A 226 -15.35 -15.42 -10.04
CA VAL A 226 -14.14 -14.62 -9.85
C VAL A 226 -14.27 -13.33 -10.68
N PRO A 227 -14.01 -12.14 -10.11
CA PRO A 227 -14.06 -10.89 -10.85
C PRO A 227 -13.06 -10.85 -12.03
N ASP A 228 -13.47 -10.24 -13.15
CA ASP A 228 -12.58 -10.01 -14.28
C ASP A 228 -11.45 -9.04 -13.90
N ILE A 229 -10.22 -9.34 -14.36
CA ILE A 229 -9.05 -8.48 -14.25
C ILE A 229 -8.93 -7.68 -15.54
N THR A 230 -8.94 -6.35 -15.43
CA THR A 230 -9.03 -5.46 -16.59
C THR A 230 -8.04 -4.30 -16.53
N ARG A 231 -7.96 -3.52 -17.62
CA ARG A 231 -7.20 -2.25 -17.72
C ARG A 231 -5.74 -2.33 -17.26
N ILE A 232 -5.07 -3.43 -17.62
CA ILE A 232 -3.68 -3.65 -17.22
C ILE A 232 -2.77 -2.61 -17.85
N THR A 233 -1.99 -1.93 -17.01
CA THR A 233 -0.95 -0.98 -17.43
C THR A 233 0.35 -1.34 -16.74
N GLN A 234 1.44 -1.36 -17.50
CA GLN A 234 2.78 -1.68 -17.01
C GLN A 234 3.60 -0.40 -16.88
N TYR A 235 4.49 -0.36 -15.90
CA TYR A 235 5.24 0.84 -15.54
C TYR A 235 6.75 0.60 -15.52
N MET A 236 7.49 1.62 -15.92
CA MET A 236 8.91 1.77 -15.60
C MET A 236 9.05 3.04 -14.75
N LEU A 237 9.18 2.89 -13.43
CA LEU A 237 9.06 4.01 -12.49
C LEU A 237 10.33 4.85 -12.34
N GLY A 238 11.44 4.42 -12.94
CA GLY A 238 12.74 5.09 -12.85
C GLY A 238 13.70 4.36 -11.93
N HIS A 239 14.76 5.06 -11.52
CA HIS A 239 15.81 4.49 -10.68
C HIS A 239 16.30 5.54 -9.68
N VAL A 240 16.77 5.10 -8.52
CA VAL A 240 17.58 5.89 -7.57
C VAL A 240 18.92 5.21 -7.43
N ASP A 241 20.00 5.92 -7.70
CA ASP A 241 21.38 5.39 -7.65
C ASP A 241 21.58 4.04 -8.39
N GLY A 242 20.85 3.87 -9.51
CA GLY A 242 20.90 2.66 -10.34
C GLY A 242 20.02 1.49 -9.85
N VAL A 243 19.34 1.64 -8.73
CA VAL A 243 18.35 0.68 -8.22
C VAL A 243 16.96 1.03 -8.75
N PRO A 244 16.22 0.09 -9.38
CA PRO A 244 14.87 0.34 -9.88
C PRO A 244 13.91 0.76 -8.77
N LEU A 245 13.06 1.75 -9.06
CA LEU A 245 11.93 2.11 -8.22
C LEU A 245 10.77 1.13 -8.45
N GLY A 246 10.17 0.62 -7.38
CA GLY A 246 8.93 -0.17 -7.42
C GLY A 246 7.82 0.51 -6.62
N PHE A 247 6.55 0.28 -6.99
CA PHE A 247 5.41 0.84 -6.25
C PHE A 247 5.43 0.43 -4.78
N THR A 248 4.97 1.33 -3.91
CA THR A 248 4.71 1.05 -2.48
C THR A 248 3.28 1.41 -2.12
N ASP A 249 2.72 2.48 -2.68
CA ASP A 249 1.30 2.81 -2.55
C ASP A 249 0.88 3.86 -3.62
N ALA A 250 -0.42 4.13 -3.77
CA ALA A 250 -0.93 5.15 -4.66
C ALA A 250 -2.30 5.72 -4.22
N ILE A 251 -2.50 7.02 -4.45
CA ILE A 251 -3.76 7.73 -4.17
C ILE A 251 -4.23 8.52 -5.39
N LEU A 252 -5.54 8.81 -5.42
CA LEU A 252 -6.09 9.82 -6.30
C LEU A 252 -5.56 11.20 -5.88
N PHE A 253 -4.89 11.90 -6.81
CA PHE A 253 -4.31 13.22 -6.55
C PHE A 253 -5.24 14.34 -7.00
N ASP A 254 -5.82 14.19 -8.19
CA ASP A 254 -6.87 15.02 -8.76
C ASP A 254 -7.63 14.18 -9.81
N ASP A 255 -8.63 14.77 -10.46
CA ASP A 255 -9.48 14.06 -11.44
C ASP A 255 -8.70 13.45 -12.62
N ALA A 256 -7.49 13.93 -12.90
CA ALA A 256 -6.68 13.51 -14.03
C ALA A 256 -5.42 12.73 -13.63
N HIS A 257 -5.02 12.75 -12.35
CA HIS A 257 -3.74 12.23 -11.91
C HIS A 257 -3.83 11.37 -10.64
N LEU A 258 -2.99 10.35 -10.60
CA LEU A 258 -2.68 9.59 -9.40
C LEU A 258 -1.30 10.00 -8.89
N LEU A 259 -1.16 10.12 -7.58
CA LEU A 259 0.13 10.26 -6.92
C LEU A 259 0.53 8.89 -6.38
N TYR A 260 1.73 8.44 -6.71
CA TYR A 260 2.28 7.18 -6.22
C TYR A 260 3.51 7.42 -5.35
N SER A 261 3.72 6.52 -4.40
CA SER A 261 5.00 6.34 -3.72
C SER A 261 5.74 5.15 -4.32
N ALA A 262 7.07 5.24 -4.35
CA ALA A 262 7.93 4.17 -4.80
C ALA A 262 9.24 4.13 -4.00
N ALA A 263 9.75 2.93 -3.78
CA ALA A 263 11.02 2.71 -3.09
C ALA A 263 12.00 1.97 -3.99
N ALA A 264 13.27 2.34 -3.90
CA ALA A 264 14.38 1.67 -4.56
C ALA A 264 15.03 0.71 -3.58
N GLU A 265 14.65 -0.56 -3.65
CA GLU A 265 15.12 -1.59 -2.71
C GLU A 265 16.02 -2.56 -3.46
N ALA A 266 17.29 -2.62 -3.06
CA ALA A 266 18.26 -3.52 -3.66
C ALA A 266 18.17 -4.91 -2.99
N SER A 267 17.07 -5.61 -3.24
CA SER A 267 16.85 -6.96 -2.72
C SER A 267 17.29 -7.98 -3.76
N LYS A 268 18.14 -8.93 -3.35
CA LYS A 268 18.54 -10.06 -4.21
C LYS A 268 17.58 -11.25 -4.12
N ASP A 269 16.63 -11.21 -3.19
CA ASP A 269 15.63 -12.25 -2.94
C ASP A 269 14.32 -11.57 -2.50
N ALA A 270 13.17 -11.99 -3.04
CA ALA A 270 11.84 -11.47 -2.68
C ALA A 270 11.40 -11.82 -1.22
N GLU A 271 12.21 -12.57 -0.47
CA GLU A 271 11.99 -12.90 0.94
C GLU A 271 12.93 -12.15 1.90
N SER A 272 13.89 -11.38 1.38
CA SER A 272 14.82 -10.58 2.19
C SER A 272 14.68 -9.10 1.85
N ASP A 273 14.40 -8.30 2.87
CA ASP A 273 14.37 -6.86 2.78
C ASP A 273 15.80 -6.36 2.45
N GLY A 274 15.94 -5.68 1.30
CA GLY A 274 17.22 -5.24 0.76
C GLY A 274 17.64 -3.88 1.27
N ALA A 275 18.88 -3.48 0.97
CA ALA A 275 19.31 -2.11 1.28
C ALA A 275 18.48 -1.10 0.48
N VAL A 276 17.83 -0.16 1.16
CA VAL A 276 17.03 0.89 0.54
C VAL A 276 17.96 1.98 0.03
N GLY A 277 17.95 2.20 -1.29
CA GLY A 277 18.72 3.25 -1.96
C GLY A 277 18.02 4.61 -1.96
N GLY A 278 16.74 4.64 -1.61
CA GLY A 278 15.94 5.85 -1.44
C GLY A 278 14.51 5.68 -1.90
N SER A 279 13.73 6.76 -1.78
CA SER A 279 12.31 6.78 -2.12
C SER A 279 11.96 7.93 -3.07
N ALA A 280 10.87 7.79 -3.80
CA ALA A 280 10.35 8.80 -4.71
C ALA A 280 8.83 8.94 -4.57
N LEU A 281 8.35 10.15 -4.83
CA LEU A 281 6.95 10.40 -5.15
C LEU A 281 6.85 10.73 -6.63
N GLY A 282 5.82 10.21 -7.29
CA GLY A 282 5.57 10.51 -8.69
C GLY A 282 4.11 10.64 -9.02
N VAL A 283 3.86 11.18 -10.20
CA VAL A 283 2.53 11.40 -10.74
C VAL A 283 2.36 10.61 -12.03
N ILE A 284 1.27 9.86 -12.10
CA ILE A 284 0.85 9.13 -13.30
C ILE A 284 -0.56 9.60 -13.73
N PRO A 285 -0.92 9.46 -15.00
CA PRO A 285 -2.26 9.83 -15.46
C PRO A 285 -3.29 8.80 -14.98
N HIS A 286 -4.41 9.29 -14.44
CA HIS A 286 -5.56 8.47 -14.08
C HIS A 286 -6.31 7.99 -15.34
N ALA A 287 -6.44 8.88 -16.33
CA ALA A 287 -7.08 8.62 -17.62
C ALA A 287 -6.10 8.09 -18.69
N ASP A 288 -6.61 7.89 -19.90
CA ASP A 288 -5.83 7.46 -21.07
C ASP A 288 -4.98 8.62 -21.63
N ALA A 289 -4.02 9.09 -20.83
CA ALA A 289 -3.03 10.11 -21.17
C ALA A 289 -1.60 9.56 -21.03
N SER A 290 -0.64 10.16 -21.72
CA SER A 290 0.77 9.77 -21.59
C SER A 290 1.52 10.70 -20.63
N GLY A 291 2.63 10.19 -20.10
CA GLY A 291 3.54 10.94 -19.24
C GLY A 291 3.39 10.56 -17.78
N ALA A 292 4.48 10.07 -17.22
CA ALA A 292 4.66 9.91 -15.79
C ALA A 292 5.95 10.64 -15.40
N ARG A 293 5.96 11.21 -14.20
CA ARG A 293 7.07 12.03 -13.71
C ARG A 293 7.28 11.76 -12.23
N TYR A 294 8.51 11.87 -11.76
CA TYR A 294 8.80 11.70 -10.33
C TYR A 294 9.86 12.66 -9.83
N ALA A 295 9.87 12.85 -8.51
CA ALA A 295 10.96 13.47 -7.76
C ALA A 295 11.42 12.51 -6.66
N THR A 296 12.73 12.43 -6.45
CA THR A 296 13.29 11.74 -5.29
C THR A 296 12.97 12.52 -4.02
N LEU A 297 12.76 11.79 -2.93
CA LEU A 297 12.45 12.36 -1.65
C LEU A 297 13.73 12.91 -1.00
N VAL A 298 13.62 14.07 -0.36
CA VAL A 298 14.70 14.66 0.45
C VAL A 298 14.25 14.85 1.90
N ASP A 299 15.21 14.78 2.82
CA ASP A 299 15.01 15.00 4.24
C ASP A 299 14.73 16.49 4.56
N GLU A 300 14.52 16.80 5.84
CA GLU A 300 14.24 18.16 6.32
C GLU A 300 15.36 19.15 6.02
N ARG A 301 16.58 18.65 5.79
CA ARG A 301 17.78 19.42 5.46
C ARG A 301 18.02 19.51 3.95
N GLY A 302 17.15 18.91 3.14
CA GLY A 302 17.27 18.86 1.69
C GLY A 302 18.30 17.87 1.17
N LYS A 303 18.75 16.91 1.99
CA LYS A 303 19.62 15.81 1.56
C LYS A 303 18.80 14.65 1.00
N PRO A 304 19.37 13.82 0.10
CA PRO A 304 18.71 12.59 -0.34
C PRO A 304 18.23 11.76 0.85
N PHE A 305 16.98 11.31 0.80
CA PHE A 305 16.39 10.45 1.82
C PHE A 305 16.62 8.98 1.45
N ASP A 306 17.18 8.22 2.38
CA ASP A 306 17.59 6.81 2.24
C ASP A 306 16.59 5.82 2.87
N GLY A 307 15.50 6.30 3.48
CA GLY A 307 14.46 5.44 4.02
C GLY A 307 13.45 4.95 2.98
N LYS A 308 12.73 3.88 3.34
CA LYS A 308 11.63 3.31 2.55
C LYS A 308 10.34 4.01 2.96
N ILE A 309 9.76 4.79 2.05
CA ILE A 309 8.38 5.23 2.27
C ILE A 309 7.44 4.08 1.91
N GLU A 310 6.49 3.85 2.79
CA GLU A 310 5.37 2.94 2.61
C GLU A 310 4.11 3.76 2.86
N GLY A 311 3.02 3.46 2.18
CA GLY A 311 1.76 4.18 2.35
C GLY A 311 1.78 5.69 2.02
N LEU A 312 0.68 6.20 1.46
CA LEU A 312 0.49 7.65 1.39
C LEU A 312 -0.97 8.09 1.47
N VAL A 313 -1.19 9.27 2.04
CA VAL A 313 -2.45 10.01 1.92
C VAL A 313 -2.21 11.47 1.61
N ARG A 314 -3.17 12.11 0.94
CA ARG A 314 -3.17 13.56 0.81
C ARG A 314 -3.50 14.20 2.16
N ASP A 315 -2.85 15.31 2.47
CA ASP A 315 -3.28 16.14 3.59
C ASP A 315 -4.68 16.71 3.32
N ARG A 316 -5.51 16.77 4.36
CA ARG A 316 -6.92 17.22 4.26
C ARG A 316 -7.08 18.72 4.13
N PHE A 317 -6.08 19.49 4.53
CA PHE A 317 -6.15 20.95 4.68
C PHE A 317 -5.16 21.67 3.77
N ASP A 318 -4.05 21.03 3.41
CA ASP A 318 -3.02 21.59 2.53
C ASP A 318 -2.79 20.70 1.30
N HIS A 319 -3.33 21.12 0.15
CA HIS A 319 -3.23 20.37 -1.10
C HIS A 319 -1.81 20.23 -1.66
N ALA A 320 -0.84 21.00 -1.15
CA ALA A 320 0.57 20.88 -1.46
C ALA A 320 1.30 19.93 -0.49
N ARG A 321 0.58 19.26 0.41
CA ARG A 321 1.15 18.29 1.35
C ARG A 321 0.55 16.92 1.19
N VAL A 322 1.39 15.93 1.46
CA VAL A 322 0.99 14.55 1.68
C VAL A 322 1.60 14.04 2.98
N LEU A 323 0.96 13.05 3.56
CA LEU A 323 1.53 12.26 4.63
C LEU A 323 1.96 10.91 4.05
N VAL A 324 3.14 10.46 4.45
CA VAL A 324 3.70 9.16 4.10
C VAL A 324 4.14 8.47 5.38
N VAL A 325 4.20 7.14 5.42
CA VAL A 325 4.91 6.46 6.51
C VAL A 325 6.26 5.99 6.04
N VAL A 326 7.18 5.85 6.98
CA VAL A 326 8.50 5.29 6.74
C VAL A 326 8.57 3.96 7.46
N ASP A 327 8.84 2.91 6.69
CA ASP A 327 9.24 1.63 7.24
C ASP A 327 10.77 1.63 7.47
N VAL A 328 11.15 1.15 8.65
CA VAL A 328 12.53 1.13 9.13
C VAL A 328 13.11 -0.28 9.11
N ASP A 329 12.33 -1.28 8.67
CA ASP A 329 12.67 -2.72 8.66
C ASP A 329 13.37 -3.19 9.94
N ASP A 330 12.91 -2.62 11.06
CA ASP A 330 13.38 -2.94 12.39
C ASP A 330 12.16 -2.99 13.29
N HIS A 331 11.80 -4.22 13.61
CA HIS A 331 10.64 -4.58 14.40
C HIS A 331 10.66 -3.96 15.82
N THR A 332 11.84 -3.57 16.30
CA THR A 332 12.04 -2.90 17.60
C THR A 332 11.86 -1.39 17.55
N ARG A 333 11.68 -0.80 16.36
CA ARG A 333 11.54 0.64 16.15
C ARG A 333 10.14 1.01 15.67
N PRO A 334 9.61 2.18 16.10
CA PRO A 334 8.35 2.69 15.57
C PRO A 334 8.50 3.09 14.10
N SER A 335 7.47 2.79 13.31
CA SER A 335 7.27 3.46 12.02
C SER A 335 7.01 4.95 12.26
N GLU A 336 7.45 5.78 11.30
CA GLU A 336 7.34 7.23 11.41
C GLU A 336 6.32 7.77 10.41
N LEU A 337 5.35 8.55 10.88
CA LEU A 337 4.49 9.35 10.01
C LEU A 337 5.22 10.63 9.63
N CYS A 338 5.40 10.88 8.34
CA CYS A 338 6.12 12.01 7.81
C CYS A 338 5.19 12.94 7.03
N GLU A 339 5.30 14.25 7.26
CA GLU A 339 4.69 15.26 6.39
C GLU A 339 5.67 15.61 5.28
N VAL A 340 5.20 15.56 4.03
CA VAL A 340 5.99 15.88 2.83
C VAL A 340 5.35 17.06 2.13
N VAL A 341 6.13 18.11 1.88
CA VAL A 341 5.73 19.25 1.06
C VAL A 341 6.11 18.98 -0.40
N LEU A 342 5.11 19.08 -1.27
CA LEU A 342 5.22 19.01 -2.72
C LEU A 342 5.36 20.42 -3.29
N THR A 343 6.46 20.70 -3.98
CA THR A 343 6.70 21.97 -4.69
C THR A 343 6.88 21.68 -6.18
N GLY A 344 6.32 22.53 -7.04
CA GLY A 344 6.38 22.38 -8.50
C GLY A 344 5.07 21.91 -9.14
N PRO A 345 5.06 21.68 -10.47
CA PRO A 345 3.86 21.35 -11.25
C PRO A 345 3.49 19.85 -11.17
N TRP A 346 3.14 19.39 -9.97
CA TRP A 346 2.70 18.01 -9.70
C TRP A 346 1.40 17.68 -10.43
N SER A 347 0.41 18.56 -10.34
CA SER A 347 -0.79 18.57 -11.20
C SER A 347 -0.59 19.58 -12.32
N ARG A 348 -0.86 19.22 -13.57
CA ARG A 348 -1.04 20.24 -14.63
C ARG A 348 -2.38 20.92 -14.38
N GLN A 349 -2.35 22.22 -14.04
CA GLN A 349 -3.56 23.06 -14.09
C GLN A 349 -4.06 23.20 -15.52
#